data_AF-A0A942Y6Q7-F1
#
_entry.id   AF-A0A942Y6Q7-F1
#
_cell.length_a   1.000
_cell.length_b   1.000
_cell.length_c   1.000
_cell.angle_alpha   90.00
_cell.angle_beta   90.00
_cell.angle_gamma   90.00
#
_symmetry.space_group_name_H-M   'P 1'
#
loop_
_entity.id
_entity.type
_entity.pdbx_description
1 polymer ?
#
loop_
_entity_poly.entity_id
_entity_poly.type
_entity_poly.pdbx_seq_one_letter_code
_entity_poly.pdbx_strand_id
1 'polypeptide(L)'
;MFADLKSVTKFYLGRFEAVLLMAVTILLPILLCHSFVVNTIYLLVVDRATEIAGDFYYSLVSFQTFIFSLSPFILLLKEDYYNGEIRFKKIYVDFFIRAFQLFIFSIIFSIIVAFGVFFFVIPGIVACILMIGIPFTALIQDKNIWKSLRTSYIFGKQNFFKLLVMILLVSGFEIIIDFISQFLVYKVTDLAAAQMLVQMIINMIIFPVLAMWLSKFYLSWLEK
;
A
#
# COMPACT_ATOMS: atom_id res chain seq x y z
N MET A 1 0.39 -18.83 4.09
CA MET A 1 -0.61 -17.74 4.10
C MET A 1 -1.08 -17.43 5.52
N PHE A 2 -1.90 -18.26 6.18
CA PHE A 2 -2.35 -17.99 7.55
C PHE A 2 -1.25 -18.08 8.62
N ALA A 3 -0.28 -18.99 8.43
CA ALA A 3 0.91 -19.03 9.29
C ALA A 3 1.72 -17.73 9.20
N ASP A 4 1.88 -17.18 7.98
CA ASP A 4 2.55 -15.89 7.75
C ASP A 4 1.77 -14.75 8.42
N LEU A 5 0.43 -14.76 8.33
CA LEU A 5 -0.43 -13.78 8.99
C LEU A 5 -0.23 -13.80 10.51
N LYS A 6 -0.26 -14.99 11.13
CA LYS A 6 -0.03 -15.14 12.58
C LYS A 6 1.34 -14.62 13.00
N SER A 7 2.38 -14.89 12.21
CA SER A 7 3.73 -14.35 12.44
C SER A 7 3.75 -12.83 12.35
N VAL A 8 3.09 -12.26 11.35
CA VAL A 8 3.03 -10.82 11.12
C VAL A 8 2.23 -10.12 12.22
N THR A 9 1.13 -10.69 12.67
CA THR A 9 0.37 -10.16 13.82
C THR A 9 1.23 -10.17 15.09
N LYS A 10 1.99 -11.25 15.34
CA LYS A 10 2.92 -11.30 16.48
C LYS A 10 4.00 -10.22 16.37
N PHE A 11 4.57 -10.02 15.18
CA PHE A 11 5.55 -8.95 14.94
C PHE A 11 4.93 -7.56 15.14
N TYR A 12 3.77 -7.31 14.52
CA TYR A 12 3.03 -6.05 14.62
C TYR A 12 2.74 -5.68 16.06
N LEU A 13 2.22 -6.61 16.86
CA LEU A 13 1.90 -6.37 18.27
C LEU A 13 3.17 -6.26 19.14
N GLY A 14 4.20 -7.06 18.87
CA GLY A 14 5.45 -7.03 19.62
C GLY A 14 6.34 -5.83 19.33
N ARG A 15 6.16 -5.18 18.17
CA ARG A 15 6.93 -4.02 17.71
C ARG A 15 6.02 -2.87 17.30
N PHE A 16 4.87 -2.72 17.96
CA PHE A 16 3.84 -1.75 17.58
C PHE A 16 4.37 -0.31 17.53
N GLU A 17 5.23 0.08 18.48
CA GLU A 17 5.86 1.39 18.50
C GLU A 17 6.67 1.69 17.22
N ALA A 18 7.38 0.69 16.70
CA ALA A 18 8.15 0.83 15.48
C ALA A 18 7.25 0.98 14.26
N VAL A 19 6.16 0.20 14.20
CA VAL A 19 5.15 0.30 13.14
C VAL A 19 4.46 1.65 13.17
N LEU A 20 4.04 2.11 14.36
CA LEU A 20 3.40 3.40 14.58
C LEU A 20 4.34 4.55 14.22
N LEU A 21 5.62 4.46 14.58
CA LEU A 21 6.61 5.47 14.21
C LEU A 21 6.70 5.61 12.68
N MET A 22 6.85 4.50 11.95
CA MET A 22 6.87 4.52 10.49
C MET A 22 5.55 5.03 9.89
N ALA A 23 4.42 4.68 10.52
CA ALA A 23 3.12 5.16 10.09
C ALA A 23 2.99 6.69 10.25
N VAL A 24 3.40 7.25 11.39
CA VAL A 24 3.30 8.70 11.66
C VAL A 24 4.28 9.50 10.83
N THR A 25 5.52 9.03 10.66
CA THR A 25 6.59 9.83 10.03
C THR A 25 6.63 9.72 8.51
N ILE A 26 6.11 8.62 7.94
CA ILE A 26 6.15 8.37 6.49
C ILE A 26 4.75 8.22 5.92
N LEU A 27 3.95 7.28 6.45
CA LEU A 27 2.63 6.99 5.88
C LEU A 27 1.66 8.17 6.01
N LEU A 28 1.59 8.82 7.18
CA LEU A 28 0.69 9.94 7.41
C LEU A 28 0.97 11.13 6.49
N PRO A 29 2.23 11.61 6.30
CA PRO A 29 2.53 12.61 5.28
C PRO A 29 2.09 12.19 3.87
N ILE A 30 2.28 10.92 3.49
CA ILE A 30 1.84 10.42 2.19
C ILE A 30 0.31 10.45 2.07
N LEU A 31 -0.42 10.04 3.12
CA LEU A 31 -1.88 10.08 3.17
C LEU A 31 -2.42 11.51 3.12
N LEU A 32 -1.78 12.45 3.81
CA LEU A 32 -2.12 13.88 3.75
C LEU A 32 -1.93 14.43 2.33
N CYS A 33 -0.80 14.12 1.68
CA CYS A 33 -0.57 14.48 0.28
C CYS A 33 -1.61 13.87 -0.65
N HIS A 34 -1.91 12.58 -0.51
CA HIS A 34 -2.96 11.89 -1.28
C HIS A 34 -4.29 12.61 -1.13
N SER A 35 -4.72 12.85 0.10
CA SER A 35 -6.00 13.50 0.36
C SER A 35 -6.04 14.92 -0.21
N PHE A 36 -4.98 15.70 -0.01
CA PHE A 36 -4.90 17.05 -0.56
C PHE A 36 -5.03 17.07 -2.09
N VAL A 37 -4.28 16.19 -2.78
CA VAL A 37 -4.32 16.07 -4.25
C VAL A 37 -5.71 15.64 -4.71
N VAL A 38 -6.27 14.59 -4.11
CA VAL A 38 -7.60 14.07 -4.47
C VAL A 38 -8.68 15.14 -4.28
N ASN A 39 -8.71 15.80 -3.12
CA ASN A 39 -9.70 16.85 -2.86
C ASN A 39 -9.54 18.02 -3.83
N THR A 40 -8.30 18.39 -4.20
CA THR A 40 -8.06 19.43 -5.21
C THR A 40 -8.62 19.04 -6.58
N ILE A 41 -8.47 17.77 -6.98
CA ILE A 41 -9.02 17.27 -8.25
C ILE A 41 -10.55 17.33 -8.24
N TYR A 42 -11.19 16.87 -7.17
CA TYR A 42 -12.66 16.91 -7.06
C TYR A 42 -13.23 18.33 -6.96
N LEU A 43 -12.46 19.32 -6.49
CA LEU A 43 -12.88 20.74 -6.56
C LEU A 43 -12.91 21.29 -7.99
N LEU A 44 -12.17 20.68 -8.91
CA LEU A 44 -12.11 21.09 -10.32
C LEU A 44 -13.13 20.34 -11.20
N VAL A 45 -13.84 19.36 -10.64
CA VAL A 45 -14.92 18.62 -11.29
C VAL A 45 -16.21 19.44 -11.18
N VAL A 46 -16.81 19.81 -12.31
CA VAL A 46 -17.94 20.77 -12.37
C VAL A 46 -19.25 20.11 -12.83
N ASP A 47 -19.18 18.96 -13.51
CA ASP A 47 -20.32 18.24 -14.07
C ASP A 47 -20.13 16.70 -14.07
N ARG A 48 -21.17 15.95 -14.48
CA ARG A 48 -21.12 14.48 -14.54
C ARG A 48 -20.10 13.93 -15.54
N ALA A 49 -19.77 14.67 -16.59
CA ALA A 49 -18.76 14.23 -17.57
C ALA A 49 -17.35 14.33 -16.98
N THR A 50 -17.11 15.34 -16.15
CA THR A 50 -15.87 15.53 -15.41
C THR A 50 -15.78 14.65 -14.16
N GLU A 51 -16.89 14.13 -13.63
CA GLU A 51 -16.92 13.19 -12.49
C GLU A 51 -16.17 11.89 -12.79
N ILE A 52 -16.38 11.33 -13.99
CA ILE A 52 -15.66 10.13 -14.46
C ILE A 52 -14.14 10.38 -14.51
N ALA A 53 -13.74 11.59 -14.94
CA ALA A 53 -12.33 11.96 -14.93
C ALA A 53 -11.80 12.07 -13.49
N GLY A 54 -12.58 12.63 -12.57
CA GLY A 54 -12.29 12.66 -11.13
C GLY A 54 -12.01 11.28 -10.56
N ASP A 55 -12.88 10.31 -10.81
CA ASP A 55 -12.74 8.92 -10.34
C ASP A 55 -11.53 8.20 -10.93
N PHE A 56 -11.22 8.48 -12.20
CA PHE A 56 -10.01 7.97 -12.84
C PHE A 56 -8.74 8.51 -12.15
N TYR A 57 -8.68 9.83 -11.90
CA TYR A 57 -7.57 10.43 -11.18
C TYR A 57 -7.48 9.96 -9.73
N TYR A 58 -8.62 9.81 -9.04
CA TYR A 58 -8.67 9.23 -7.70
C TYR A 58 -8.02 7.85 -7.68
N SER A 59 -8.36 7.00 -8.66
CA SER A 59 -7.78 5.66 -8.81
C SER A 59 -6.27 5.73 -9.06
N LEU A 60 -5.81 6.62 -9.95
CA LEU A 60 -4.38 6.83 -10.21
C LEU A 60 -3.61 7.21 -8.95
N VAL A 61 -4.06 8.24 -8.24
CA VAL A 61 -3.38 8.74 -7.03
C VAL A 61 -3.43 7.68 -5.93
N SER A 62 -4.53 6.93 -5.81
CA SER A 62 -4.66 5.85 -4.82
C SER A 62 -3.73 4.68 -5.09
N PHE A 63 -3.61 4.20 -6.33
CA PHE A 63 -2.64 3.12 -6.66
C PHE A 63 -1.19 3.56 -6.53
N GLN A 64 -0.90 4.84 -6.84
CA GLN A 64 0.41 5.42 -6.64
C GLN A 64 0.78 5.43 -5.14
N THR A 65 -0.12 5.96 -4.31
CA THR A 65 0.02 5.99 -2.84
C THR A 65 0.14 4.60 -2.27
N PHE A 66 -0.66 3.64 -2.74
CA PHE A 66 -0.61 2.24 -2.33
C PHE A 66 0.80 1.66 -2.50
N ILE A 67 1.36 1.71 -3.71
CA ILE A 67 2.70 1.15 -3.98
C ILE A 67 3.78 1.87 -3.19
N PHE A 68 3.73 3.21 -3.16
CA PHE A 68 4.76 3.99 -2.49
C PHE A 68 4.78 3.72 -0.97
N SER A 69 3.60 3.61 -0.36
CA SER A 69 3.40 3.37 1.06
C SER A 69 3.83 1.99 1.55
N LEU A 70 3.93 0.98 0.68
CA LEU A 70 4.43 -0.35 1.06
C LEU A 70 5.88 -0.29 1.57
N SER A 71 6.68 0.61 0.97
CA SER A 71 8.13 0.70 1.13
C SER A 71 8.63 0.74 2.58
N PRO A 72 8.15 1.65 3.46
CA PRO A 72 8.58 1.70 4.86
C PRO A 72 8.37 0.38 5.60
N PHE A 73 7.25 -0.30 5.38
CA PHE A 73 6.90 -1.52 6.10
C PHE A 73 7.62 -2.75 5.54
N ILE A 74 7.95 -2.75 4.23
CA ILE A 74 8.85 -3.74 3.63
C ILE A 74 10.23 -3.65 4.28
N LEU A 75 10.79 -2.44 4.38
CA LEU A 75 12.11 -2.21 4.97
C LEU A 75 12.13 -2.52 6.48
N LEU A 76 11.04 -2.19 7.19
CA LEU A 76 10.88 -2.53 8.61
C LEU A 76 10.94 -4.04 8.82
N LEU A 77 10.15 -4.80 8.05
CA LEU A 77 10.15 -6.26 8.16
C LEU A 77 11.49 -6.86 7.69
N LYS A 78 12.12 -6.31 6.65
CA LYS A 78 13.44 -6.73 6.17
C LYS A 78 14.49 -6.62 7.28
N GLU A 79 14.54 -5.49 7.99
CA GLU A 79 15.54 -5.29 9.04
C GLU A 79 15.36 -6.25 10.21
N ASP A 80 14.12 -6.46 10.67
CA ASP A 80 13.81 -7.47 11.70
C ASP A 80 14.17 -8.88 11.22
N TYR A 81 13.84 -9.22 9.97
CA TYR A 81 14.06 -10.54 9.42
C TYR A 81 15.54 -10.94 9.35
N TYR A 82 16.39 -10.03 8.86
CA TYR A 82 17.81 -10.34 8.63
C TYR A 82 18.71 -10.03 9.83
N ASN A 83 18.35 -9.05 10.68
CA ASN A 83 19.23 -8.60 11.76
C ASN A 83 18.66 -8.87 13.16
N GLY A 84 17.39 -9.26 13.29
CA GLY A 84 16.71 -9.44 14.58
C GLY A 84 16.44 -8.14 15.36
N GLU A 85 16.88 -7.00 14.83
CA GLU A 85 16.78 -5.69 15.45
C GLU A 85 16.42 -4.61 14.41
N ILE A 86 15.61 -3.64 14.84
CA ILE A 86 15.12 -2.56 13.99
C ILE A 86 16.07 -1.36 14.08
N ARG A 87 16.78 -1.08 12.98
CA ARG A 87 17.64 0.10 12.86
C ARG A 87 16.95 1.20 12.05
N PHE A 88 16.18 2.05 12.72
CA PHE A 88 15.40 3.11 12.09
C PHE A 88 16.23 4.00 11.14
N LYS A 89 17.44 4.40 11.56
CA LYS A 89 18.33 5.21 10.70
C LYS A 89 18.55 4.56 9.34
N LYS A 90 18.79 3.25 9.30
CA LYS A 90 18.99 2.52 8.05
C LYS A 90 17.71 2.46 7.23
N ILE A 91 16.57 2.20 7.86
CA ILE A 91 15.26 2.18 7.19
C ILE A 91 14.96 3.52 6.51
N TYR A 92 15.14 4.64 7.20
CA TYR A 92 14.93 5.97 6.61
C TYR A 92 15.91 6.24 5.46
N VAL A 93 17.19 5.94 5.64
CA VAL A 93 18.21 6.11 4.60
C VAL A 93 17.85 5.28 3.35
N ASP A 94 17.54 3.99 3.53
CA ASP A 94 17.17 3.10 2.43
C ASP A 94 15.88 3.56 1.73
N PHE A 95 14.89 4.04 2.49
CA PHE A 95 13.67 4.62 1.96
C PHE A 95 13.97 5.84 1.08
N PHE A 96 14.68 6.85 1.60
CA PHE A 96 14.93 8.09 0.87
C PHE A 96 15.85 7.90 -0.34
N ILE A 97 16.85 7.01 -0.26
CA ILE A 97 17.70 6.66 -1.40
C ILE A 97 16.87 6.07 -2.56
N ARG A 98 15.85 5.26 -2.22
CA ARG A 98 15.01 4.57 -3.22
C ARG A 98 13.72 5.31 -3.54
N ALA A 99 13.35 6.33 -2.78
CA ALA A 99 12.07 7.03 -2.86
C ALA A 99 11.80 7.55 -4.28
N PHE A 100 12.79 8.18 -4.92
CA PHE A 100 12.61 8.69 -6.28
C PHE A 100 12.33 7.58 -7.31
N GLN A 101 13.05 6.46 -7.23
CA GLN A 101 12.83 5.32 -8.13
C GLN A 101 11.47 4.67 -7.90
N LEU A 102 11.09 4.50 -6.62
CA LEU A 102 9.78 3.98 -6.22
C LEU A 102 8.64 4.91 -6.66
N PHE A 103 8.83 6.22 -6.56
CA PHE A 103 7.86 7.23 -6.98
C PHE A 103 7.62 7.16 -8.50
N ILE A 104 8.68 7.18 -9.32
CA ILE A 104 8.55 7.03 -10.78
C ILE A 104 7.86 5.72 -11.15
N PHE A 105 8.27 4.63 -10.50
CA PHE A 105 7.63 3.33 -10.72
C PHE A 105 6.15 3.36 -10.33
N SER A 106 5.80 3.97 -9.20
CA SER A 106 4.42 4.05 -8.72
C SER A 106 3.51 4.83 -9.68
N ILE A 107 4.04 5.84 -10.39
CA ILE A 107 3.31 6.55 -11.46
C ILE A 107 3.02 5.62 -12.64
N ILE A 108 4.01 4.87 -13.11
CA ILE A 108 3.81 3.97 -14.26
C ILE A 108 2.89 2.81 -13.87
N PHE A 109 3.09 2.24 -12.68
CA PHE A 109 2.23 1.22 -12.12
C PHE A 109 0.78 1.73 -12.02
N SER A 110 0.57 2.91 -11.46
CA SER A 110 -0.78 3.44 -11.28
C SER A 110 -1.45 3.70 -12.61
N ILE A 111 -0.74 4.22 -13.62
CA ILE A 111 -1.26 4.36 -14.98
C ILE A 111 -1.70 3.00 -15.53
N ILE A 112 -0.84 1.99 -15.53
CA ILE A 112 -1.17 0.66 -16.08
C ILE A 112 -2.38 0.06 -15.36
N VAL A 113 -2.39 0.10 -14.03
CA VAL A 113 -3.46 -0.49 -13.23
C VAL A 113 -4.76 0.30 -13.35
N ALA A 114 -4.74 1.63 -13.28
CA ALA A 114 -5.92 2.46 -13.39
C ALA A 114 -6.53 2.38 -14.80
N PHE A 115 -5.72 2.43 -15.87
CA PHE A 115 -6.21 2.17 -17.23
C PHE A 115 -6.80 0.77 -17.33
N GLY A 116 -6.11 -0.23 -16.78
CA GLY A 116 -6.63 -1.59 -16.70
C GLY A 116 -8.01 -1.62 -16.07
N VAL A 117 -8.15 -1.13 -14.83
CA VAL A 117 -9.42 -1.15 -14.08
C VAL A 117 -10.51 -0.36 -14.78
N PHE A 118 -10.18 0.82 -15.32
CA PHE A 118 -11.14 1.73 -15.95
C PHE A 118 -11.73 1.16 -17.25
N PHE A 119 -10.90 0.55 -18.10
CA PHE A 119 -11.39 -0.10 -19.31
C PHE A 119 -12.00 -1.49 -19.02
N PHE A 120 -11.34 -2.28 -18.18
CA PHE A 120 -11.74 -3.63 -17.81
C PHE A 120 -11.20 -4.01 -16.41
N VAL A 121 -12.09 -4.06 -15.43
CA VAL A 121 -11.76 -4.39 -14.02
C VAL A 121 -10.78 -5.57 -13.88
N ILE A 122 -11.00 -6.65 -14.63
CA ILE A 122 -10.17 -7.88 -14.56
C ILE A 122 -8.71 -7.63 -14.99
N PRO A 123 -8.40 -7.12 -16.21
CA PRO A 123 -7.05 -6.71 -16.59
C PRO A 123 -6.32 -5.81 -15.58
N GLY A 124 -7.02 -4.84 -14.99
CA GLY A 124 -6.43 -3.98 -13.96
C GLY A 124 -5.99 -4.75 -12.72
N ILE A 125 -6.85 -5.63 -12.21
CA ILE A 125 -6.53 -6.51 -11.08
C ILE A 125 -5.36 -7.44 -11.45
N VAL A 126 -5.39 -8.03 -12.64
CA VAL A 126 -4.31 -8.93 -13.09
C VAL A 126 -2.96 -8.19 -13.14
N ALA A 127 -2.94 -6.99 -13.72
CA ALA A 127 -1.72 -6.16 -13.76
C ALA A 127 -1.22 -5.82 -12.35
N CYS A 128 -2.13 -5.44 -11.45
CA CYS A 128 -1.81 -5.16 -10.05
C CYS A 128 -1.11 -6.36 -9.38
N ILE A 129 -1.71 -7.55 -9.45
CA ILE A 129 -1.15 -8.77 -8.83
C ILE A 129 0.21 -9.17 -9.41
N LEU A 130 0.39 -9.04 -10.73
CA LEU A 130 1.66 -9.40 -11.37
C LEU A 130 2.79 -8.42 -11.05
N MET A 131 2.45 -7.15 -10.81
CA MET A 131 3.42 -6.08 -10.57
C MET A 131 3.62 -5.75 -9.08
N ILE A 132 2.76 -6.24 -8.18
CA ILE A 132 2.84 -5.95 -6.74
C ILE A 132 4.18 -6.41 -6.14
N GLY A 133 4.81 -7.45 -6.69
CA GLY A 133 6.10 -8.00 -6.27
C GLY A 133 7.32 -7.09 -6.50
N ILE A 134 7.17 -6.02 -7.29
CA ILE A 134 8.27 -5.12 -7.70
C ILE A 134 8.90 -4.40 -6.51
N PRO A 135 8.16 -3.64 -5.67
CA PRO A 135 8.73 -2.99 -4.49
C PRO A 135 9.38 -4.00 -3.54
N PHE A 136 8.79 -5.18 -3.34
CA PHE A 136 9.38 -6.23 -2.49
C PHE A 136 10.73 -6.70 -3.03
N THR A 137 10.80 -7.02 -4.33
CA THR A 137 12.05 -7.45 -4.96
C THR A 137 13.12 -6.35 -4.90
N ALA A 138 12.74 -5.11 -5.19
CA ALA A 138 13.67 -3.98 -5.21
C ALA A 138 14.24 -3.67 -3.81
N LEU A 139 13.41 -3.77 -2.77
CA LEU A 139 13.78 -3.42 -1.40
C LEU A 139 14.42 -4.58 -0.64
N ILE A 140 13.90 -5.81 -0.78
CA ILE A 140 14.41 -6.99 -0.05
C ILE A 140 15.71 -7.49 -0.67
N GLN A 141 15.78 -7.58 -2.01
CA GLN A 141 16.98 -8.09 -2.71
C GLN A 141 17.95 -6.98 -3.13
N ASP A 142 17.70 -5.74 -2.71
CA ASP A 142 18.48 -4.55 -3.05
C ASP A 142 18.67 -4.29 -4.57
N LYS A 143 17.78 -4.85 -5.40
CA LYS A 143 17.83 -4.70 -6.86
C LYS A 143 17.32 -3.33 -7.31
N ASN A 144 17.76 -2.92 -8.50
CA ASN A 144 17.13 -1.82 -9.21
C ASN A 144 15.66 -2.19 -9.54
N ILE A 145 14.76 -1.21 -9.48
CA ILE A 145 13.32 -1.43 -9.65
C ILE A 145 12.97 -2.01 -11.03
N TRP A 146 13.66 -1.60 -12.08
CA TRP A 146 13.45 -2.09 -13.45
C TRP A 146 13.95 -3.52 -13.62
N LYS A 147 15.06 -3.87 -12.95
CA LYS A 147 15.58 -5.25 -12.92
C LYS A 147 14.67 -6.19 -12.12
N SER A 148 13.75 -5.64 -11.33
CA SER A 148 12.82 -6.40 -10.49
C SER A 148 11.56 -6.86 -11.21
N LEU A 149 11.29 -6.34 -12.42
CA LEU A 149 10.09 -6.66 -13.21
C LEU A 149 9.94 -8.17 -13.46
N ARG A 150 11.02 -8.83 -13.92
CA ARG A 150 10.98 -10.27 -14.23
C ARG A 150 10.71 -11.12 -13.00
N THR A 151 11.38 -10.83 -11.89
CA THR A 151 11.20 -11.56 -10.63
C THR A 151 9.79 -11.35 -10.07
N SER A 152 9.28 -10.12 -10.11
CA SER A 152 7.89 -9.85 -9.71
C SER A 152 6.89 -10.60 -10.56
N TYR A 153 7.06 -10.61 -11.89
CA TYR A 153 6.15 -11.31 -12.78
C TYR A 153 6.10 -12.81 -12.48
N ILE A 154 7.27 -13.44 -12.24
CA ILE A 154 7.35 -14.86 -11.85
C ILE A 154 6.64 -15.10 -10.52
N PHE A 155 6.94 -14.27 -9.50
CA PHE A 155 6.32 -14.36 -8.18
C PHE A 155 4.80 -14.21 -8.24
N GLY A 156 4.32 -13.18 -8.94
CA GLY A 156 2.91 -12.88 -9.11
C GLY A 156 2.18 -13.98 -9.88
N LYS A 157 2.78 -14.51 -10.96
CA LYS A 157 2.20 -15.61 -11.75
C LYS A 157 2.08 -16.90 -10.92
N GLN A 158 3.12 -17.27 -10.17
CA GLN A 158 3.12 -18.50 -9.37
C GLN A 158 2.16 -18.44 -8.18
N ASN A 159 1.93 -17.24 -7.63
CA ASN A 159 1.13 -17.06 -6.42
C ASN A 159 -0.13 -16.23 -6.64
N PHE A 160 -0.61 -16.12 -7.89
CA PHE A 160 -1.65 -15.20 -8.31
C PHE A 160 -2.88 -15.22 -7.39
N PHE A 161 -3.48 -16.40 -7.21
CA PHE A 161 -4.69 -16.54 -6.39
C PHE A 161 -4.44 -16.26 -4.91
N LYS A 162 -3.25 -16.57 -4.37
CA LYS A 162 -2.91 -16.30 -2.97
C LYS A 162 -2.79 -14.80 -2.73
N LEU A 163 -2.09 -14.10 -3.61
CA LEU A 163 -1.95 -12.64 -3.56
C LEU A 163 -3.32 -11.96 -3.72
N LEU A 164 -4.14 -12.43 -4.67
CA LEU A 164 -5.48 -11.91 -4.89
C LEU A 164 -6.34 -12.06 -3.62
N VAL A 165 -6.37 -13.25 -3.02
CA VAL A 165 -7.13 -13.50 -1.78
C VAL A 165 -6.60 -12.65 -0.62
N MET A 166 -5.28 -12.49 -0.47
CA MET A 166 -4.72 -11.64 0.59
C MET A 166 -5.17 -10.19 0.47
N ILE A 167 -5.09 -9.62 -0.74
CA ILE A 167 -5.51 -8.24 -1.00
C ILE A 167 -7.02 -8.11 -0.77
N LEU A 168 -7.84 -8.99 -1.35
CA LEU A 168 -9.30 -8.94 -1.19
C LEU A 168 -9.74 -9.09 0.26
N LEU A 169 -9.08 -9.95 1.05
CA LEU A 169 -9.40 -10.13 2.47
C LEU A 169 -9.12 -8.85 3.26
N VAL A 170 -7.96 -8.22 3.06
CA VAL A 170 -7.63 -7.00 3.80
C VAL A 170 -8.48 -5.83 3.32
N SER A 171 -8.63 -5.63 2.00
CA SER A 171 -9.47 -4.55 1.46
C SER A 171 -10.95 -4.73 1.84
N GLY A 172 -11.47 -5.96 1.87
CA GLY A 172 -12.83 -6.21 2.32
C GLY A 172 -13.02 -5.89 3.81
N PHE A 173 -12.04 -6.24 4.65
CA PHE A 173 -12.05 -5.89 6.08
C PHE A 173 -11.93 -4.38 6.30
N GLU A 174 -11.06 -3.71 5.56
CA GLU A 174 -10.88 -2.26 5.56
C GLU A 174 -12.16 -1.53 5.20
N ILE A 175 -12.84 -1.93 4.10
CA ILE A 175 -14.14 -1.35 3.69
C ILE A 175 -15.19 -1.45 4.80
N ILE A 176 -15.25 -2.58 5.50
CA ILE A 176 -16.21 -2.77 6.62
C ILE A 176 -15.88 -1.82 7.77
N ILE A 177 -14.61 -1.72 8.17
CA ILE A 177 -14.18 -0.83 9.24
C ILE A 177 -14.42 0.63 8.86
N ASP A 178 -14.06 1.02 7.65
CA ASP A 178 -14.27 2.37 7.14
C ASP A 178 -15.76 2.71 7.15
N PHE A 179 -16.62 1.83 6.63
CA PHE A 179 -18.07 2.06 6.63
C PHE A 179 -18.63 2.27 8.05
N ILE A 180 -18.27 1.40 8.99
CA ILE A 180 -18.72 1.51 10.39
C ILE A 180 -18.19 2.81 11.01
N SER A 181 -16.92 3.11 10.80
CA SER A 181 -16.27 4.27 11.39
C SER A 181 -16.85 5.58 10.85
N GLN A 182 -17.07 5.67 9.54
CA GLN A 182 -17.70 6.84 8.93
C GLN A 182 -19.13 7.02 9.41
N PHE A 183 -19.90 5.92 9.53
CA PHE A 183 -21.25 5.97 10.09
C PHE A 183 -21.25 6.52 11.53
N LEU A 184 -20.32 6.08 12.39
CA LEU A 184 -20.20 6.55 13.76
C LEU A 184 -19.77 8.02 13.84
N VAL A 185 -18.79 8.45 13.03
CA VAL A 185 -18.35 9.84 12.97
C VAL A 185 -19.48 10.75 12.53
N TYR A 186 -20.23 10.36 11.49
CA TYR A 186 -21.37 11.12 10.99
C TYR A 186 -22.47 11.33 12.04
N LYS A 187 -22.64 10.39 12.98
CA LYS A 187 -23.59 10.57 14.09
C LYS A 187 -23.13 11.60 15.12
N VAL A 188 -21.85 11.93 15.17
CA VAL A 188 -21.26 12.89 16.11
C VAL A 188 -21.01 14.24 15.45
N THR A 189 -20.56 14.26 14.19
CA THR A 189 -20.20 15.47 13.46
C THR A 189 -20.33 15.31 11.95
N ASP A 190 -20.81 16.36 11.29
CA ASP A 190 -20.89 16.47 9.82
C ASP A 190 -19.60 17.03 9.21
N LEU A 191 -18.55 17.27 10.01
CA LEU A 191 -17.31 17.85 9.52
C LEU A 191 -16.53 16.84 8.67
N ALA A 192 -16.41 17.12 7.36
CA ALA A 192 -15.65 16.29 6.42
C ALA A 192 -14.18 16.08 6.85
N ALA A 193 -13.56 17.07 7.50
CA ALA A 193 -12.20 16.93 8.03
C ALA A 193 -12.10 15.86 9.13
N ALA A 194 -13.12 15.72 9.98
CA ALA A 194 -13.13 14.69 11.01
C ALA A 194 -13.23 13.28 10.39
N GLN A 195 -14.08 13.13 9.38
CA GLN A 195 -14.23 11.90 8.60
C GLN A 195 -12.90 11.48 7.94
N MET A 196 -12.23 12.44 7.30
CA MET A 196 -10.93 12.23 6.66
C MET A 196 -9.85 11.82 7.68
N LEU A 197 -9.77 12.49 8.83
CA LEU A 197 -8.78 12.17 9.86
C LEU A 197 -8.99 10.77 10.44
N VAL A 198 -10.24 10.38 10.70
CA VAL A 198 -10.56 9.03 11.19
C VAL A 198 -10.16 7.97 10.16
N GLN A 199 -10.44 8.20 8.88
CA GLN A 199 -10.00 7.30 7.81
C GLN A 199 -8.47 7.18 7.74
N MET A 200 -7.74 8.30 7.85
CA MET A 200 -6.28 8.26 7.88
C MET A 200 -5.75 7.45 9.07
N ILE A 201 -6.33 7.59 10.25
CA ILE A 201 -5.95 6.82 11.44
C ILE A 201 -6.20 5.32 11.22
N ILE A 202 -7.35 4.96 10.65
CA ILE A 202 -7.68 3.56 10.33
C ILE A 202 -6.66 2.99 9.34
N ASN A 203 -6.37 3.74 8.26
CA ASN A 203 -5.40 3.32 7.25
C ASN A 203 -4.00 3.16 7.85
N MET A 204 -3.59 4.04 8.77
CA MET A 204 -2.32 3.91 9.48
C MET A 204 -2.21 2.64 10.33
N ILE A 205 -3.33 2.06 10.76
CA ILE A 205 -3.38 0.84 11.57
C ILE A 205 -3.45 -0.40 10.67
N ILE A 206 -4.33 -0.38 9.67
CA ILE A 206 -4.65 -1.56 8.81
C ILE A 206 -3.59 -1.75 7.72
N PHE A 207 -3.19 -0.68 7.03
CA PHE A 207 -2.28 -0.76 5.88
C PHE A 207 -0.93 -1.46 6.20
N PRO A 208 -0.26 -1.18 7.34
CA PRO A 208 0.97 -1.88 7.68
C PRO A 208 0.82 -3.40 7.78
N VAL A 209 -0.35 -3.89 8.21
CA VAL A 209 -0.62 -5.33 8.30
C VAL A 209 -0.56 -5.97 6.92
N LEU A 210 -1.20 -5.37 5.91
CA LEU A 210 -1.14 -5.84 4.53
C LEU A 210 0.29 -5.82 3.99
N ALA A 211 0.99 -4.69 4.16
CA ALA A 211 2.34 -4.50 3.64
C ALA A 211 3.31 -5.54 4.22
N MET A 212 3.26 -5.77 5.54
CA MET A 212 4.10 -6.77 6.21
C MET A 212 3.67 -8.20 5.88
N TRP A 213 2.38 -8.47 5.71
CA TRP A 213 1.91 -9.79 5.32
C TRP A 213 2.38 -10.19 3.92
N LEU A 214 2.28 -9.28 2.96
CA LEU A 214 2.83 -9.46 1.62
C LEU A 214 4.36 -9.60 1.65
N SER A 215 5.04 -8.80 2.47
CA SER A 215 6.51 -8.88 2.62
C SER A 215 6.96 -10.23 3.16
N LYS A 216 6.29 -10.75 4.20
CA LYS A 216 6.60 -12.06 4.79
C LYS A 216 6.31 -13.19 3.80
N PHE A 217 5.20 -13.08 3.08
CA PHE A 217 4.84 -14.05 2.04
C PHE A 217 5.83 -14.05 0.87
N TYR A 218 6.38 -12.89 0.50
CA TYR A 218 7.44 -12.80 -0.48
C TYR A 218 8.76 -13.43 0.01
N LEU A 219 9.15 -13.16 1.27
CA LEU A 219 10.33 -13.79 1.87
C LEU A 219 10.22 -15.32 1.89
N SER A 220 9.07 -15.87 2.32
CA SER A 220 8.87 -17.33 2.35
C SER A 220 8.79 -17.97 0.97
N TRP A 221 8.56 -17.19 -0.09
CA TRP A 221 8.70 -17.65 -1.46
C TRP A 221 10.15 -17.70 -1.92
N LEU A 222 11.01 -16.78 -1.47
CA LEU A 222 12.44 -16.78 -1.82
C LEU A 222 13.22 -17.93 -1.18
N GLU A 223 12.71 -18.50 -0.10
CA GLU A 223 13.34 -19.61 0.63
C GLU A 223 13.03 -20.99 0.04
N LYS A 224 12.17 -21.04 -0.98
CA LYS A 224 11.81 -22.27 -1.69
C LYS A 224 12.63 -22.43 -2.96
#